data_AF-A0A7X6X5I2-F1
#
_entry.id   AF-A0A7X6X5I2-F1
#
_cell.length_a   1.000
_cell.length_b   1.000
_cell.length_c   1.000
_cell.angle_alpha   90.00
_cell.angle_beta   90.00
_cell.angle_gamma   90.00
#
_symmetry.space_group_name_H-M   'P 1'
#
loop_
_entity.id
_entity.type
_entity.pdbx_description
1 polymer ?
#
loop_
_entity_poly.entity_id
_entity_poly.type
_entity_poly.pdbx_seq_one_letter_code
_entity_poly.pdbx_strand_id
1 'polypeptide(L)'
;LKKVEDLTRIVARYAGTIKFHQVDFTEAQLALVDACPENMLTVVMRRLMLLVSEKLARRQKAKCLITGESLGQVASQTLEAIAATDAITTMPIFRPLIGTDKNETIEIARRIGTYETSILPYEDCCTVFVSKHPKTHPSLLDVEIAEEGLDLEALADAVLDKIDTYPIKAYTN
;
A
#
# COMPACT_ATOMS: atom_id res chain seq x y z
N LEU A 1 0.07 10.53 9.18
CA LEU A 1 0.91 11.33 8.25
C LEU A 1 2.34 11.53 8.74
N LYS A 2 2.57 12.23 9.88
CA LYS A 2 3.91 12.56 10.40
C LYS A 2 4.92 11.39 10.42
N LYS A 3 4.51 10.20 10.89
CA LYS A 3 5.34 8.97 10.87
C LYS A 3 5.91 8.66 9.48
N VAL A 4 5.09 8.74 8.43
CA VAL A 4 5.48 8.39 7.06
C VAL A 4 6.39 9.47 6.46
N GLU A 5 6.14 10.74 6.76
CA GLU A 5 7.07 11.82 6.39
C GLU A 5 8.44 11.63 7.06
N ASP A 6 8.48 11.31 8.35
CA ASP A 6 9.72 11.08 9.10
C ASP A 6 10.49 9.88 8.53
N LEU A 7 9.80 8.78 8.21
CA LEU A 7 10.39 7.64 7.49
C LEU A 7 10.94 8.05 6.12
N THR A 8 10.21 8.90 5.39
CA THR A 8 10.66 9.41 4.08
C THR A 8 11.92 10.26 4.24
N ARG A 9 12.02 11.09 5.27
CA ARG A 9 13.24 11.88 5.59
C ARG A 9 14.44 10.97 5.89
N ILE A 10 14.23 9.86 6.60
CA ILE A 10 15.27 8.87 6.89
C ILE A 10 15.78 8.21 5.60
N VAL A 11 14.86 7.80 4.71
CA VAL A 11 15.18 7.15 3.43
C VAL A 11 15.81 8.13 2.43
N ALA A 12 15.43 9.41 2.47
CA ALA A 12 16.00 10.48 1.64
C ALA A 12 17.52 10.64 1.81
N ARG A 13 18.12 10.14 2.90
CA ARG A 13 19.59 10.07 3.09
C ARG A 13 20.27 9.19 2.03
N TYR A 14 19.57 8.19 1.51
CA TYR A 14 20.08 7.24 0.53
C TYR A 14 19.59 7.54 -0.90
N ALA A 15 18.40 8.13 -1.02
CA ALA A 15 17.72 8.37 -2.30
C ALA A 15 17.76 9.84 -2.78
N GLY A 16 18.26 10.77 -1.96
CA GLY A 16 18.21 12.20 -2.25
C GLY A 16 16.82 12.80 -1.99
N THR A 17 16.43 13.81 -2.78
CA THR A 17 15.10 14.43 -2.63
C THR A 17 14.02 13.48 -3.14
N ILE A 18 13.07 13.12 -2.28
CA ILE A 18 11.95 12.25 -2.61
C ILE A 18 10.72 13.12 -2.89
N LYS A 19 10.04 12.86 -4.02
CA LYS A 19 8.73 13.45 -4.32
C LYS A 19 7.69 12.69 -3.51
N PHE A 20 7.16 13.32 -2.47
CA PHE A 20 6.18 12.70 -1.59
C PHE A 20 4.78 12.99 -2.11
N HIS A 21 3.96 11.94 -2.20
CA HIS A 21 2.57 12.01 -2.65
C HIS A 21 1.67 11.64 -1.49
N GLN A 22 0.99 12.65 -0.94
CA GLN A 22 -0.02 12.45 0.08
C GLN A 22 -1.37 12.27 -0.61
N VAL A 23 -1.96 11.10 -0.40
CA VAL A 23 -3.22 10.68 -1.02
C VAL A 23 -4.28 10.58 0.07
N ASP A 24 -5.37 11.34 -0.05
CA ASP A 24 -6.54 11.14 0.80
C ASP A 24 -7.37 9.97 0.24
N PHE A 25 -7.52 8.94 1.06
CA PHE A 25 -8.19 7.70 0.69
C PHE A 25 -9.54 7.52 1.39
N THR A 26 -9.99 8.52 2.16
CA THR A 26 -11.12 8.39 3.09
C THR A 26 -12.43 8.08 2.37
N GLU A 27 -12.77 8.85 1.33
CA GLU A 27 -14.02 8.65 0.57
C GLU A 27 -14.03 7.30 -0.16
N ALA A 28 -12.92 6.94 -0.80
CA ALA A 28 -12.77 5.64 -1.44
C ALA A 28 -12.90 4.50 -0.43
N GLN A 29 -12.30 4.64 0.74
CA GLN A 29 -12.39 3.65 1.80
C GLN A 29 -13.83 3.47 2.32
N LEU A 30 -14.59 4.56 2.50
CA LEU A 30 -16.01 4.47 2.89
C LEU A 30 -16.84 3.75 1.82
N ALA A 31 -16.64 4.09 0.55
CA ALA A 31 -17.32 3.40 -0.56
C ALA A 31 -17.01 1.90 -0.58
N LEU A 32 -15.77 1.50 -0.30
CA LEU A 32 -15.39 0.10 -0.19
C LEU A 32 -16.06 -0.59 1.00
N VAL A 33 -16.13 0.07 2.16
CA VAL A 33 -16.80 -0.49 3.36
C VAL A 33 -18.29 -0.74 3.10
N ASP A 34 -18.94 0.16 2.36
CA ASP A 34 -20.38 0.08 2.11
C ASP A 34 -20.75 -0.99 1.06
N ALA A 35 -19.88 -1.25 0.07
CA ALA A 35 -20.19 -2.10 -1.07
C ALA A 35 -19.44 -3.45 -1.11
N CYS A 36 -18.31 -3.59 -0.41
CA CYS A 36 -17.48 -4.80 -0.45
C CYS A 36 -17.79 -5.73 0.73
N PRO A 37 -17.83 -7.07 0.53
CA PRO A 37 -17.88 -8.01 1.64
C PRO A 37 -16.75 -7.79 2.66
N GLU A 38 -17.08 -7.78 3.95
CA GLU A 38 -16.11 -7.48 5.03
C GLU A 38 -14.86 -8.35 4.97
N ASN A 39 -14.98 -9.62 4.59
CA ASN A 39 -13.86 -10.56 4.48
C ASN A 39 -12.94 -10.32 3.27
N MET A 40 -13.40 -9.53 2.28
CA MET A 40 -12.68 -9.18 1.05
C MET A 40 -12.15 -7.73 1.06
N LEU A 41 -12.66 -6.89 1.98
CA LEU A 41 -12.33 -5.47 2.08
C LEU A 41 -10.83 -5.17 1.99
N THR A 42 -9.99 -5.92 2.72
CA THR A 42 -8.53 -5.73 2.70
C THR A 42 -7.92 -5.96 1.32
N VAL A 43 -8.38 -6.98 0.58
CA VAL A 43 -7.85 -7.32 -0.74
C VAL A 43 -8.29 -6.28 -1.76
N VAL A 44 -9.58 -5.93 -1.78
CA VAL A 44 -10.13 -4.92 -2.69
C VAL A 44 -9.52 -3.53 -2.42
N MET A 45 -9.35 -3.15 -1.16
CA MET A 45 -8.67 -1.89 -0.81
C MET A 45 -7.24 -1.84 -1.34
N ARG A 46 -6.48 -2.94 -1.21
CA ARG A 46 -5.12 -3.02 -1.75
C ARG A 46 -5.09 -2.97 -3.27
N ARG A 47 -6.07 -3.57 -3.93
CA ARG A 47 -6.22 -3.48 -5.39
C ARG A 47 -6.47 -2.04 -5.84
N LEU A 48 -7.36 -1.31 -5.17
CA LEU A 48 -7.58 0.10 -5.44
C LEU A 48 -6.32 0.95 -5.19
N MET A 49 -5.59 0.69 -4.10
CA MET A 49 -4.32 1.37 -3.83
C MET A 49 -3.27 1.12 -4.93
N LEU A 50 -3.18 -0.11 -5.44
CA LEU A 50 -2.28 -0.44 -6.55
C LEU A 50 -2.72 0.20 -7.86
N LEU A 51 -4.02 0.22 -8.16
CA LEU A 51 -4.57 0.89 -9.35
C LEU A 51 -4.24 2.40 -9.33
N VAL A 52 -4.49 3.08 -8.21
CA VAL A 52 -4.12 4.48 -7.99
C VAL A 52 -2.61 4.68 -8.14
N SER A 53 -1.81 3.78 -7.55
CA SER A 53 -0.35 3.83 -7.63
C SER A 53 0.17 3.67 -9.05
N GLU A 54 -0.38 2.74 -9.85
CA GLU A 54 -0.01 2.54 -11.25
C GLU A 54 -0.36 3.77 -12.09
N LYS A 55 -1.57 4.31 -11.94
CA LYS A 55 -1.99 5.53 -12.65
C LYS A 55 -1.08 6.72 -12.30
N LEU A 56 -0.76 6.92 -11.02
CA LEU A 56 0.16 7.96 -10.57
C LEU A 56 1.58 7.72 -11.11
N ALA A 57 2.08 6.50 -11.04
CA ALA A 57 3.39 6.11 -11.55
C ALA A 57 3.53 6.43 -13.04
N ARG A 58 2.49 6.14 -13.84
CA ARG A 58 2.44 6.49 -15.27
C ARG A 58 2.49 8.00 -15.50
N ARG A 59 1.75 8.81 -14.72
CA ARG A 59 1.82 10.29 -14.75
C ARG A 59 3.23 10.80 -14.44
N GLN A 60 3.97 10.11 -13.56
CA GLN A 60 5.36 10.45 -13.19
C GLN A 60 6.42 9.78 -14.08
N LYS A 61 6.02 9.04 -15.13
CA LYS A 61 6.92 8.25 -16.01
C LYS A 61 7.76 7.19 -15.27
N ALA A 62 7.29 6.74 -14.12
CA ALA A 62 7.85 5.59 -13.42
C ALA A 62 7.50 4.30 -14.18
N LYS A 63 8.35 3.27 -14.02
CA LYS A 63 8.29 2.02 -14.78
C LYS A 63 7.90 0.80 -13.95
N CYS A 64 7.83 0.96 -12.63
CA CYS A 64 7.56 -0.10 -11.66
C CYS A 64 6.97 0.48 -10.37
N LEU A 65 6.33 -0.39 -9.60
CA LEU A 65 5.96 -0.16 -8.22
C LEU A 65 6.90 -0.96 -7.30
N ILE A 66 7.04 -0.52 -6.04
CA ILE A 66 7.82 -1.24 -5.02
C ILE A 66 6.96 -1.35 -3.77
N THR A 67 6.86 -2.56 -3.21
CA THR A 67 6.16 -2.80 -1.94
C THR A 67 7.08 -3.48 -0.92
N GLY A 68 6.77 -3.32 0.36
CA GLY A 68 7.48 -3.98 1.47
C GLY A 68 6.87 -5.32 1.88
N GLU A 69 6.21 -6.04 0.96
CA GLU A 69 5.53 -7.30 1.27
C GLU A 69 6.51 -8.46 1.50
N SER A 70 6.18 -9.34 2.45
CA SER A 70 6.87 -10.60 2.73
C SER A 70 5.88 -11.76 2.70
N LEU A 71 6.23 -12.85 2.02
CA LEU A 71 5.31 -13.97 1.79
C LEU A 71 4.95 -14.68 3.11
N GLY A 72 3.65 -14.82 3.37
CA GLY A 72 3.15 -15.56 4.52
C GLY A 72 3.28 -14.85 5.88
N GLN A 73 3.71 -13.58 5.91
CA GLN A 73 3.87 -12.84 7.16
C GLN A 73 2.52 -12.42 7.78
N VAL A 74 1.54 -12.07 6.94
CA VAL A 74 0.17 -11.69 7.35
C VAL A 74 -0.86 -12.28 6.38
N ALA A 75 -2.13 -12.34 6.80
CA ALA A 75 -3.23 -12.90 6.00
C ALA A 75 -3.36 -12.27 4.60
N SER A 76 -3.03 -10.99 4.44
CA SER A 76 -3.08 -10.28 3.15
C SER A 76 -1.83 -10.46 2.28
N GLN A 77 -0.90 -11.32 2.70
CA GLN A 77 0.37 -11.59 2.01
C GLN A 77 0.58 -13.11 1.78
N THR A 78 -0.51 -13.88 1.68
CA THR A 78 -0.47 -15.23 1.11
C THR A 78 -0.20 -15.15 -0.40
N LEU A 79 0.20 -16.27 -1.01
CA LEU A 79 0.44 -16.33 -2.46
C LEU A 79 -0.82 -15.92 -3.23
N GLU A 80 -1.98 -16.42 -2.81
CA GLU A 80 -3.29 -16.14 -3.37
C GLU A 80 -3.68 -14.68 -3.20
N ALA A 81 -3.49 -14.11 -2.00
CA ALA A 81 -3.78 -12.69 -1.77
C ALA A 81 -2.89 -11.76 -2.60
N ILE A 82 -1.60 -12.10 -2.75
CA ILE A 82 -0.68 -11.35 -3.60
C ILE A 82 -1.11 -11.46 -5.07
N ALA A 83 -1.38 -12.68 -5.56
CA ALA A 83 -1.80 -12.89 -6.94
C ALA A 83 -3.13 -12.16 -7.26
N ALA A 84 -4.09 -12.24 -6.34
CA ALA A 84 -5.37 -11.56 -6.47
C ALA A 84 -5.21 -10.03 -6.44
N THR A 85 -4.28 -9.51 -5.63
CA THR A 85 -3.98 -8.09 -5.57
C THR A 85 -3.28 -7.60 -6.85
N ASP A 86 -2.32 -8.36 -7.37
CA ASP A 86 -1.50 -7.99 -8.52
C ASP A 86 -2.28 -7.91 -9.82
N ALA A 87 -3.30 -8.76 -9.97
CA ALA A 87 -4.10 -8.88 -11.19
C ALA A 87 -4.81 -7.58 -11.62
N ILE A 88 -4.93 -6.58 -10.74
CA ILE A 88 -5.49 -5.26 -11.09
C ILE A 88 -4.50 -4.38 -11.88
N THR A 89 -3.20 -4.69 -11.84
CA THR A 89 -2.17 -3.86 -12.45
C THR A 89 -1.37 -4.60 -13.50
N THR A 90 -0.84 -3.86 -14.47
CA THR A 90 0.09 -4.40 -15.49
C THR A 90 1.53 -3.95 -15.28
N MET A 91 1.74 -2.96 -14.41
CA MET A 91 3.06 -2.45 -14.08
C MET A 91 3.83 -3.46 -13.20
N PRO A 92 5.12 -3.72 -13.46
CA PRO A 92 5.93 -4.59 -12.61
C PRO A 92 5.97 -4.11 -11.15
N ILE A 93 5.71 -5.02 -10.21
CA ILE A 93 5.79 -4.77 -8.77
C ILE A 93 6.99 -5.50 -8.19
N PHE A 94 7.98 -4.75 -7.70
CA PHE A 94 9.14 -5.32 -7.02
C PHE A 94 8.87 -5.47 -5.52
N ARG A 95 9.24 -6.63 -4.98
CA ARG A 95 9.05 -7.00 -3.58
C ARG A 95 10.36 -7.42 -2.94
N PRO A 96 11.21 -6.47 -2.53
CA PRO A 96 12.54 -6.79 -2.01
C PRO A 96 12.53 -7.69 -0.77
N LEU A 97 11.41 -7.73 -0.03
CA LEU A 97 11.25 -8.50 1.20
C LEU A 97 10.47 -9.81 1.03
N ILE A 98 10.15 -10.23 -0.21
CA ILE A 98 9.21 -11.35 -0.46
C ILE A 98 9.62 -12.67 0.21
N GLY A 99 10.92 -12.94 0.30
CA GLY A 99 11.48 -14.12 0.95
C GLY A 99 12.24 -13.81 2.25
N THR A 100 12.11 -12.60 2.78
CA THR A 100 12.81 -12.13 3.96
C THR A 100 11.97 -12.39 5.21
N ASP A 101 12.57 -12.94 6.25
CA ASP A 101 11.86 -13.15 7.51
C ASP A 101 11.68 -11.84 8.30
N LYS A 102 10.86 -11.90 9.35
CA LYS A 102 10.55 -10.73 10.18
C LYS A 102 11.78 -10.17 10.92
N ASN A 103 12.66 -11.04 11.41
CA ASN A 103 13.83 -10.63 12.17
C ASN A 103 14.87 -9.98 11.26
N GLU A 104 15.09 -10.52 10.07
CA GLU A 104 15.93 -9.93 9.04
C GLU A 104 15.41 -8.55 8.62
N THR A 105 14.10 -8.42 8.42
CA THR A 105 13.46 -7.12 8.10
C THR A 105 13.71 -6.10 9.22
N ILE A 106 13.58 -6.53 10.48
CA ILE A 106 13.84 -5.69 11.65
C ILE A 106 15.32 -5.29 11.73
N GLU A 107 16.25 -6.21 11.45
CA GLU A 107 17.69 -5.93 11.44
C GLU A 107 18.03 -4.89 10.38
N ILE A 108 17.49 -5.04 9.16
CA ILE A 108 17.62 -4.06 8.08
C ILE A 108 17.06 -2.71 8.54
N ALA A 109 15.87 -2.68 9.13
CA ALA A 109 15.23 -1.45 9.61
C ALA A 109 16.07 -0.73 10.67
N ARG A 110 16.73 -1.47 11.59
CA ARG A 110 17.66 -0.88 12.56
C ARG A 110 18.91 -0.35 11.87
N ARG A 111 19.48 -1.11 10.93
CA ARG A 111 20.68 -0.72 10.17
C ARG A 111 20.47 0.55 9.36
N ILE A 112 19.30 0.76 8.77
CA ILE A 112 18.98 1.98 8.00
C ILE A 112 18.33 3.09 8.84
N GLY A 113 18.15 2.84 10.16
CA GLY A 113 17.62 3.81 11.11
C GLY A 113 16.12 4.09 10.99
N THR A 114 15.33 3.22 10.36
CA THR A 114 13.86 3.37 10.25
C THR A 114 13.10 2.70 11.40
N TYR A 115 13.73 1.76 12.12
CA TYR A 115 13.04 0.93 13.12
C TYR A 115 12.29 1.75 14.19
N GLU A 116 12.98 2.68 14.85
CA GLU A 116 12.41 3.48 15.96
C GLU A 116 11.19 4.31 15.52
N THR A 117 11.21 4.87 14.31
CA THR A 117 10.09 5.62 13.75
C THR A 117 8.95 4.69 13.34
N SER A 118 9.26 3.52 12.77
CA SER A 118 8.26 2.55 12.32
C SER A 118 7.40 1.98 13.44
N ILE A 119 7.95 1.87 14.66
CA ILE A 119 7.23 1.31 15.82
C ILE A 119 6.41 2.34 16.61
N LEU A 120 6.44 3.62 16.23
CA LEU A 120 5.65 4.65 16.89
C LEU A 120 4.14 4.33 16.79
N PRO A 121 3.36 4.50 17.88
CA PRO A 121 1.93 4.24 17.87
C PRO A 121 1.23 5.23 16.94
N TYR A 122 0.77 4.75 15.80
CA TYR A 122 -0.05 5.50 14.85
C TYR A 122 -1.13 4.56 14.34
N GLU A 123 -2.36 5.05 14.34
CA GLU A 123 -3.45 4.40 13.63
C GLU A 123 -3.23 4.62 12.13
N ASP A 124 -3.11 3.52 11.39
CA ASP A 124 -3.04 3.53 9.94
C ASP A 124 -4.39 3.02 9.39
N CYS A 125 -4.68 3.29 8.12
CA CYS A 125 -5.93 2.85 7.45
C CYS A 125 -6.20 1.34 7.62
N CYS A 126 -5.13 0.55 7.66
CA CYS A 126 -5.14 -0.89 7.88
C CYS A 126 -5.51 -1.32 9.30
N THR A 127 -5.51 -0.45 10.31
CA THR A 127 -5.87 -0.80 11.70
C THR A 127 -7.29 -0.39 12.06
N VAL A 128 -7.84 0.63 11.40
CA VAL A 128 -9.18 1.17 11.70
C VAL A 128 -10.30 0.28 11.14
N PHE A 129 -10.05 -0.40 10.01
CA PHE A 129 -11.06 -1.21 9.30
C PHE A 129 -10.60 -2.66 9.07
N VAL A 130 -9.91 -3.23 10.06
CA VAL A 130 -9.50 -4.64 10.01
C VAL A 130 -10.75 -5.51 10.02
N SER A 131 -10.97 -6.24 8.92
CA SER A 131 -11.91 -7.36 8.87
C SER A 131 -11.63 -8.32 10.01
N LYS A 132 -12.64 -8.72 10.79
CA LYS A 132 -12.44 -9.69 11.87
C LYS A 132 -12.00 -11.06 11.36
N HIS A 133 -12.38 -11.40 10.12
CA HIS A 133 -12.11 -12.69 9.50
C HIS A 133 -11.73 -12.49 8.03
N PRO A 134 -10.51 -11.97 7.74
CA PRO A 134 -10.08 -11.74 6.36
C PRO A 134 -9.92 -13.06 5.62
N LYS A 135 -10.35 -13.11 4.36
CA LYS A 135 -10.15 -14.27 3.51
C LYS A 135 -8.66 -14.41 3.16
N THR A 136 -8.04 -15.49 3.62
CA THR A 136 -6.60 -15.74 3.46
C THR A 136 -6.22 -16.33 2.11
N HIS A 137 -7.16 -16.96 1.40
CA HIS A 137 -6.93 -17.57 0.09
C HIS A 137 -8.00 -17.07 -0.90
N PRO A 138 -8.00 -15.78 -1.25
CA PRO A 138 -8.93 -15.24 -2.24
C PRO A 138 -8.55 -15.72 -3.64
N SER A 139 -9.52 -16.22 -4.39
CA SER A 139 -9.37 -16.45 -5.84
C SER A 139 -9.64 -15.16 -6.62
N LEU A 140 -9.25 -15.12 -7.90
CA LEU A 140 -9.60 -14.00 -8.79
C LEU A 140 -11.12 -13.84 -8.93
N LEU A 141 -11.85 -14.94 -9.01
CA LEU A 141 -13.32 -14.93 -9.06
C LEU A 141 -13.93 -14.31 -7.78
N ASP A 142 -13.37 -14.62 -6.61
CA ASP A 142 -13.85 -14.01 -5.36
C ASP A 142 -13.70 -12.49 -5.37
N VAL A 143 -12.62 -12.00 -5.97
CA VAL A 143 -12.35 -10.57 -6.09
C VAL A 143 -13.26 -9.93 -7.11
N GLU A 144 -13.45 -10.54 -8.28
CA GLU A 144 -14.39 -10.06 -9.31
C GLU A 144 -15.80 -9.91 -8.73
N ILE A 145 -16.29 -10.92 -8.00
CA ILE A 145 -17.59 -10.87 -7.32
C ILE A 145 -17.63 -9.76 -6.25
N ALA A 146 -16.56 -9.62 -5.47
CA ALA A 146 -16.47 -8.57 -4.44
C ALA A 146 -16.42 -7.15 -5.02
N GLU A 147 -16.07 -7.01 -6.30
CA GLU A 147 -15.93 -5.75 -7.02
C GLU A 147 -17.15 -5.42 -7.91
N GLU A 148 -18.12 -6.33 -8.09
CA GLU A 148 -19.27 -6.13 -9.00
C GLU A 148 -20.07 -4.85 -8.72
N GLY A 149 -20.15 -4.41 -7.46
CA GLY A 149 -20.84 -3.19 -7.03
C GLY A 149 -19.98 -1.92 -7.03
N LEU A 150 -18.72 -2.02 -7.47
CA LEU A 150 -17.71 -0.97 -7.33
C LEU A 150 -17.18 -0.52 -8.69
N ASP A 151 -17.21 0.79 -8.93
CA ASP A 151 -16.46 1.39 -10.04
C ASP A 151 -15.06 1.78 -9.55
N LEU A 152 -14.14 0.80 -9.55
CA LEU A 152 -12.77 1.03 -9.07
C LEU A 152 -12.01 2.06 -9.92
N GLU A 153 -12.33 2.18 -11.20
CA GLU A 153 -11.71 3.16 -12.10
C GLU A 153 -12.13 4.58 -11.72
N ALA A 154 -13.44 4.81 -11.54
CA ALA A 154 -13.95 6.10 -11.08
C ALA A 154 -13.45 6.46 -9.68
N LEU A 155 -13.41 5.48 -8.76
CA LEU A 155 -12.83 5.69 -7.43
C LEU A 155 -11.36 6.05 -7.50
N ALA A 156 -10.58 5.36 -8.34
CA ALA A 156 -9.16 5.66 -8.52
C ALA A 156 -8.94 7.06 -9.09
N ASP A 157 -9.75 7.48 -10.08
CA ASP A 157 -9.67 8.82 -10.67
C ASP A 157 -10.04 9.91 -9.66
N ALA A 158 -11.10 9.71 -8.86
CA ALA A 158 -11.49 10.64 -7.80
C ALA A 158 -10.37 10.81 -6.73
N VAL A 159 -9.68 9.71 -6.38
CA VAL A 159 -8.53 9.74 -5.46
C VAL A 159 -7.34 10.49 -6.10
N LEU A 160 -7.08 10.27 -7.38
CA LEU A 160 -5.96 10.92 -8.10
C LEU A 160 -6.11 12.43 -8.22
N ASP A 161 -7.34 12.95 -8.22
CA ASP A 161 -7.63 14.38 -8.26
C ASP A 161 -7.34 15.08 -6.93
N LYS A 162 -7.18 14.31 -5.84
CA LYS A 162 -6.95 14.79 -4.47
C LYS A 162 -5.56 14.38 -3.95
N ILE A 163 -4.52 14.60 -4.74
CA ILE A 163 -3.13 14.30 -4.35
C ILE A 163 -2.37 15.59 -4.07
N ASP A 164 -1.93 15.76 -2.83
CA ASP A 164 -0.93 16.77 -2.47
C ASP A 164 0.48 16.22 -2.71
N THR A 165 1.33 17.00 -3.37
CA THR A 165 2.67 16.58 -3.76
C THR A 165 3.70 17.62 -3.36
N TYR A 166 4.66 17.20 -2.54
CA TYR A 166 5.74 18.07 -2.08
C TYR A 166 7.07 17.31 -1.94
N PRO A 167 8.21 18.00 -2.09
CA PRO A 167 9.52 17.36 -1.94
C PRO A 167 9.87 17.16 -0.46
N ILE A 168 10.38 15.98 -0.13
CA ILE A 168 11.01 15.69 1.16
C ILE A 168 12.51 15.48 0.95
N LYS A 169 13.30 16.18 1.76
CA LYS A 169 14.77 16.05 1.80
C LYS A 169 15.18 15.40 3.12
N ALA A 170 16.36 14.79 3.12
CA ALA A 170 17.00 14.40 4.37
C ALA A 170 17.18 15.63 5.28
N TYR A 171 17.15 15.41 6.60
CA TYR A 171 17.59 16.44 7.54
C TYR A 171 19.02 16.84 7.19
N THR A 172 19.24 18.12 6.93
CA THR A 172 20.58 18.70 6.91
C THR A 172 21.00 18.89 8.36
N ASN A 173 22.10 18.24 8.76
CA ASN A 173 22.78 18.58 10.01
C ASN A 173 23.30 20.01 9.97
#